data_AF-A0AAV0GQE0-F1
#
_entry.id   AF-A0AAV0GQE0-F1
#
_cell.length_a   1.000
_cell.length_b   1.000
_cell.length_c   1.000
_cell.angle_alpha   90.00
_cell.angle_beta   90.00
_cell.angle_gamma   90.00
#
_symmetry.space_group_name_H-M   'P 1'
#
loop_
_entity.id
_entity.type
_entity.pdbx_description
1 polymer ?
#
loop_
_entity_poly.entity_id
_entity_poly.type
_entity_poly.pdbx_seq_one_letter_code
_entity_poly.pdbx_strand_id
1 'polypeptide(L)'
;MDSDFGIPRELSPLQQLRSQYQPELPPCLQGTTVRVEFGDGTTAADPAGAHTISRFFPHTYGQPLAHFLRATAQVPDAHIITEHPPYKVGLVFCGRQSPGGHNVVWGLHNALKAHNPSSVLLGFLGGSEGLFAQKTLEITDDVLTTYKNQGGYDLLGRTKDQIRTTEQVNAALAACTDLKLDALVIIGGVTSNTDAAQLAETFAAAGCPTKVVGVPVTLNGDLKNQFVEANVGFDTICKVNSQLISNMCTDALSAEKYYYFIRLMGRKASHVALECTLQSHPNMVILGEEVAASKLTIFDISKQICDAVQARAEQDKNHGVILLPEGLIESIPEVYALLKEIHGLLRQGITADKISSQLSPWASALFEFLPIFIKNQLLLHPESDDSAQLSQIETEKLLAHLVEVEMNKRQKEGTYKGKKFNAICHFFGYQARGSLPSKFDCDYAYVLGHICYHILAAGLNGYMATVTNLKNPVNKWRCAAAPITAMLTVNRWAQSPGAPSIGKPAIHPATVDLNGKAYGLLRQNAVRFLLDDLYRNPGPLQFDGPGADAKAVTLCVEDQDYMGRIKALQEYLDKVRTIVKPGCSPEVLKAALSVMASVTEVLTTMSSTPSNGLISL
;
A
#
# COMPACT_ATOMS: atom_id res chain seq x y z
N MET A 1 -1.91 22.79 -20.95
CA MET A 1 -2.75 21.57 -20.92
C MET A 1 -4.12 22.03 -20.56
N ASP A 2 -4.96 22.23 -21.59
CA ASP A 2 -6.40 22.44 -21.44
C ASP A 2 -7.02 21.05 -21.28
N SER A 3 -6.87 20.49 -20.09
CA SER A 3 -7.47 19.21 -19.72
C SER A 3 -8.81 19.49 -19.04
N ASP A 4 -9.86 18.76 -19.45
CA ASP A 4 -11.24 18.85 -18.98
C ASP A 4 -11.44 18.35 -17.53
N PHE A 5 -10.62 18.85 -16.60
CA PHE A 5 -10.73 18.53 -15.17
C PHE A 5 -11.98 19.18 -14.58
N GLY A 6 -12.69 18.44 -13.73
CA GLY A 6 -13.89 18.91 -13.06
C GLY A 6 -15.12 19.09 -13.94
N ILE A 7 -15.05 18.77 -15.24
CA ILE A 7 -16.20 18.85 -16.14
C ILE A 7 -17.12 17.66 -15.90
N PRO A 8 -18.43 17.89 -15.63
CA PRO A 8 -19.41 16.81 -15.50
C PRO A 8 -19.43 15.90 -16.72
N ARG A 9 -19.52 14.59 -16.50
CA ARG A 9 -19.49 13.57 -17.55
C ARG A 9 -20.81 12.83 -17.69
N GLU A 10 -21.11 12.40 -18.91
CA GLU A 10 -22.17 11.43 -19.14
C GLU A 10 -21.79 10.08 -18.52
N LEU A 11 -22.64 9.60 -17.62
CA LEU A 11 -22.45 8.35 -16.89
C LEU A 11 -23.29 7.23 -17.52
N SER A 12 -22.71 6.04 -17.66
CA SER A 12 -23.48 4.84 -18.01
C SER A 12 -24.54 4.51 -16.94
N PRO A 13 -25.57 3.69 -17.24
CA PRO A 13 -26.61 3.35 -16.26
C PRO A 13 -26.06 2.77 -14.94
N LEU A 14 -25.02 1.94 -15.00
CA LEU A 14 -24.37 1.40 -13.81
C LEU A 14 -23.65 2.49 -13.01
N GLN A 15 -22.96 3.42 -13.68
CA GLN A 15 -22.28 4.53 -13.00
C GLN A 15 -23.28 5.49 -12.34
N GLN A 16 -24.42 5.75 -12.99
CA GLN A 16 -25.51 6.55 -12.42
C GLN A 16 -26.10 5.87 -11.18
N LEU A 17 -26.31 4.55 -11.21
CA LEU A 17 -26.75 3.82 -10.02
C LEU A 17 -25.68 3.86 -8.91
N ARG A 18 -24.41 3.72 -9.28
CA ARG A 18 -23.30 3.76 -8.31
C ARG A 18 -23.10 5.11 -7.69
N SER A 19 -23.32 6.22 -8.40
CA SER A 19 -23.20 7.56 -7.81
C SER A 19 -24.24 7.84 -6.72
N GLN A 20 -25.32 7.04 -6.67
CA GLN A 20 -26.37 7.13 -5.64
C GLN A 20 -25.99 6.40 -4.34
N TYR A 21 -25.05 5.44 -4.39
CA TYR A 21 -24.61 4.72 -3.18
C TYR A 21 -24.06 5.72 -2.16
N GLN A 22 -24.58 5.65 -0.93
CA GLN A 22 -24.13 6.48 0.19
C GLN A 22 -23.17 5.67 1.05
N PRO A 23 -21.87 6.03 1.09
CA PRO A 23 -20.92 5.35 1.94
C PRO A 23 -21.29 5.46 3.41
N GLU A 24 -21.08 4.38 4.15
CA GLU A 24 -21.39 4.34 5.57
C GLU A 24 -20.36 5.14 6.38
N LEU A 25 -20.82 5.83 7.45
CA LEU A 25 -19.95 6.51 8.40
C LEU A 25 -19.96 5.79 9.76
N PRO A 26 -18.80 5.55 10.38
CA PRO A 26 -18.71 5.04 11.74
C PRO A 26 -19.40 6.00 12.73
N PRO A 27 -20.06 5.50 13.79
CA PRO A 27 -20.76 6.33 14.78
C PRO A 27 -19.92 7.43 15.42
N CYS A 28 -18.58 7.30 15.44
CA CYS A 28 -17.70 8.33 15.99
C CYS A 28 -17.53 9.57 15.11
N LEU A 29 -17.88 9.49 13.81
CA LEU A 29 -17.81 10.60 12.86
C LEU A 29 -19.21 11.08 12.42
N GLN A 30 -20.27 10.54 13.02
CA GLN A 30 -21.63 10.95 12.71
C GLN A 30 -22.02 12.23 13.48
N GLY A 31 -22.68 13.14 12.79
CA GLY A 31 -23.08 14.43 13.34
C GLY A 31 -21.96 15.46 13.30
N THR A 32 -22.17 16.59 13.98
CA THR A 32 -21.22 17.73 13.98
C THR A 32 -20.35 17.80 15.23
N THR A 33 -20.60 16.94 16.23
CA THR A 33 -19.85 16.93 17.49
C THR A 33 -18.99 15.67 17.58
N VAL A 34 -17.70 15.83 17.36
CA VAL A 34 -16.69 14.77 17.52
C VAL A 34 -15.77 15.12 18.67
N ARG A 35 -15.48 14.12 19.51
CA ARG A 35 -14.51 14.25 20.60
C ARG A 35 -13.17 13.70 20.15
N VAL A 36 -12.09 14.35 20.56
CA VAL A 36 -10.72 13.91 20.33
C VAL A 36 -10.10 13.51 21.66
N GLU A 37 -9.71 12.26 21.77
CA GLU A 37 -8.89 11.75 22.86
C GLU A 37 -7.44 11.67 22.39
N PHE A 38 -6.54 12.35 23.11
CA PHE A 38 -5.11 12.25 22.87
C PHE A 38 -4.55 11.12 23.72
N GLY A 39 -4.01 10.10 23.06
CA GLY A 39 -3.26 9.02 23.70
C GLY A 39 -1.81 9.43 24.00
N ASP A 40 -0.98 8.43 24.26
CA ASP A 40 0.44 8.63 24.53
C ASP A 40 1.22 9.13 23.31
N GLY A 41 2.35 9.78 23.57
CA GLY A 41 3.34 10.15 22.56
C GLY A 41 3.83 8.93 21.79
N THR A 42 3.92 9.06 20.47
CA THR A 42 4.33 7.94 19.61
C THR A 42 5.85 7.79 19.55
N THR A 43 6.31 6.56 19.34
CA THR A 43 7.71 6.25 19.02
C THR A 43 7.86 5.94 17.54
N ALA A 44 9.09 6.06 17.03
CA ALA A 44 9.42 5.59 15.68
C ALA A 44 9.12 4.08 15.53
N ALA A 45 8.78 3.67 14.30
CA ALA A 45 8.51 2.27 13.96
C ALA A 45 9.73 1.36 14.22
N ASP A 46 10.95 1.89 14.01
CA ASP A 46 12.20 1.23 14.39
C ASP A 46 12.90 2.05 15.49
N PRO A 47 13.03 1.50 16.72
CA PRO A 47 13.74 2.14 17.82
C PRO A 47 15.18 2.53 17.47
N ALA A 48 15.85 1.78 16.59
CA ALA A 48 17.20 2.10 16.17
C ALA A 48 17.23 3.40 15.35
N GLY A 49 16.22 3.67 14.53
CA GLY A 49 16.11 4.89 13.74
C GLY A 49 15.69 6.13 14.54
N ALA A 50 15.13 5.95 15.74
CA ALA A 50 14.42 6.99 16.50
C ALA A 50 15.21 8.31 16.65
N HIS A 51 16.47 8.24 17.09
CA HIS A 51 17.30 9.43 17.29
C HIS A 51 17.64 10.17 15.97
N THR A 52 17.78 9.45 14.86
CA THR A 52 17.97 10.08 13.55
C THR A 52 16.68 10.75 13.11
N ILE A 53 15.53 10.09 13.25
CA ILE A 53 14.23 10.64 12.90
C ILE A 53 13.95 11.90 13.72
N SER A 54 14.18 11.88 15.03
CA SER A 54 13.95 13.05 15.89
C SER A 54 14.81 14.26 15.51
N ARG A 55 16.01 14.04 14.96
CA ARG A 55 16.88 15.12 14.44
C ARG A 55 16.39 15.70 13.12
N PHE A 56 15.83 14.86 12.24
CA PHE A 56 15.25 15.30 10.97
C PHE A 56 13.87 15.95 11.14
N PHE A 57 13.13 15.57 12.19
CA PHE A 57 11.75 15.99 12.44
C PHE A 57 11.54 16.61 13.84
N PRO A 58 12.29 17.66 14.23
CA PRO A 58 12.21 18.23 15.58
C PRO A 58 10.84 18.81 15.95
N HIS A 59 10.01 19.23 14.97
CA HIS A 59 8.70 19.83 15.25
C HIS A 59 7.53 18.82 15.21
N THR A 60 7.72 17.67 14.58
CA THR A 60 6.65 16.67 14.35
C THR A 60 6.93 15.29 14.95
N TYR A 61 8.12 15.06 15.53
CA TYR A 61 8.45 13.82 16.22
C TYR A 61 7.78 13.71 17.60
N GLY A 62 7.37 12.50 17.99
CA GLY A 62 6.88 12.21 19.34
C GLY A 62 5.46 12.71 19.62
N GLN A 63 4.75 13.20 18.61
CA GLN A 63 3.37 13.65 18.73
C GLN A 63 2.43 12.52 19.22
N PRO A 64 1.35 12.84 19.94
CA PRO A 64 0.43 11.84 20.48
C PRO A 64 -0.43 11.20 19.39
N LEU A 65 -0.92 10.00 19.65
CA LEU A 65 -1.99 9.44 18.82
C LEU A 65 -3.31 10.17 19.12
N ALA A 66 -4.12 10.47 18.09
CA ALA A 66 -5.42 11.08 18.27
C ALA A 66 -6.55 10.09 17.91
N HIS A 67 -7.52 9.95 18.81
CA HIS A 67 -8.69 9.08 18.65
C HIS A 67 -9.95 9.91 18.49
N PHE A 68 -10.76 9.58 17.48
CA PHE A 68 -12.05 10.23 17.25
C PHE A 68 -13.16 9.39 17.87
N LEU A 69 -13.87 9.99 18.81
CA LEU A 69 -14.92 9.36 19.59
C LEU A 69 -16.26 10.05 19.35
N ARG A 70 -17.34 9.27 19.44
CA ARG A 70 -18.71 9.79 19.40
C ARG A 70 -18.95 10.79 20.53
N ALA A 71 -19.85 11.75 20.32
CA ALA A 71 -20.23 12.75 21.33
C ALA A 71 -20.69 12.15 22.67
N THR A 72 -21.30 10.95 22.65
CA THR A 72 -21.79 10.25 23.85
C THR A 72 -20.73 9.42 24.58
N ALA A 73 -19.49 9.38 24.10
CA ALA A 73 -18.41 8.69 24.79
C ALA A 73 -18.04 9.46 26.07
N GLN A 74 -18.18 8.81 27.23
CA GLN A 74 -17.76 9.36 28.51
C GLN A 74 -16.28 9.04 28.76
N VAL A 75 -15.41 9.80 28.12
CA VAL A 75 -13.96 9.77 28.33
C VAL A 75 -13.56 11.07 29.03
N PRO A 76 -12.99 11.03 30.25
CA PRO A 76 -12.71 12.21 31.08
C PRO A 76 -11.84 13.27 30.41
N ASP A 77 -10.88 12.85 29.59
CA ASP A 77 -9.84 13.71 29.00
C ASP A 77 -10.06 13.99 27.50
N ALA A 78 -11.22 13.59 26.96
CA ALA A 78 -11.53 13.81 25.55
C ALA A 78 -11.99 15.25 25.32
N HIS A 79 -11.28 15.95 24.44
CA HIS A 79 -11.55 17.33 24.06
C HIS A 79 -12.71 17.36 23.06
N ILE A 80 -13.69 18.24 23.28
CA ILE A 80 -14.79 18.44 22.33
C ILE A 80 -14.37 19.55 21.37
N ILE A 81 -14.37 19.27 20.07
CA ILE A 81 -14.22 20.32 19.06
C ILE A 81 -15.56 21.06 18.98
N THR A 82 -15.62 22.29 19.51
CA THR A 82 -16.83 23.12 19.52
C THR A 82 -16.80 24.24 18.47
N GLU A 83 -15.60 24.63 18.04
CA GLU A 83 -15.40 25.69 17.06
C GLU A 83 -15.09 25.09 15.70
N HIS A 84 -15.87 25.51 14.71
CA HIS A 84 -15.71 25.10 13.32
C HIS A 84 -15.61 26.35 12.45
N PRO A 85 -14.46 27.06 12.47
CA PRO A 85 -14.26 28.22 11.59
C PRO A 85 -14.32 27.81 10.11
N PRO A 86 -14.52 28.78 9.20
CA PRO A 86 -14.45 28.49 7.77
C PRO A 86 -13.01 28.09 7.42
N TYR A 87 -12.82 26.86 6.95
CA TYR A 87 -11.52 26.36 6.53
C TYR A 87 -11.33 26.45 5.02
N LYS A 88 -10.12 26.78 4.58
CA LYS A 88 -9.68 26.62 3.20
C LYS A 88 -8.68 25.48 3.10
N VAL A 89 -9.07 24.40 2.47
CA VAL A 89 -8.27 23.17 2.37
C VAL A 89 -7.82 22.94 0.94
N GLY A 90 -6.53 22.72 0.73
CA GLY A 90 -5.98 22.23 -0.53
C GLY A 90 -5.87 20.71 -0.54
N LEU A 91 -6.04 20.09 -1.70
CA LEU A 91 -5.94 18.64 -1.88
C LEU A 91 -5.21 18.28 -3.18
N VAL A 92 -4.32 17.30 -3.10
CA VAL A 92 -3.53 16.83 -4.23
C VAL A 92 -3.52 15.29 -4.33
N PHE A 93 -3.76 14.78 -5.54
CA PHE A 93 -3.56 13.36 -5.86
C PHE A 93 -2.10 13.09 -6.22
N CYS A 94 -1.44 12.26 -5.43
CA CYS A 94 -0.05 11.89 -5.63
C CYS A 94 0.13 10.42 -6.02
N GLY A 95 0.97 10.18 -7.03
CA GLY A 95 1.35 8.84 -7.46
C GLY A 95 0.43 8.23 -8.53
N ARG A 96 0.33 6.91 -8.54
CA ARG A 96 -0.48 6.14 -9.50
C ARG A 96 -1.93 6.13 -9.01
N GLN A 97 -2.89 6.19 -9.94
CA GLN A 97 -4.32 6.21 -9.59
C GLN A 97 -4.75 4.91 -8.88
N SER A 98 -5.70 5.04 -7.95
CA SER A 98 -6.27 3.94 -7.17
C SER A 98 -7.79 4.11 -7.08
N PRO A 99 -8.59 3.04 -7.26
CA PRO A 99 -10.04 3.11 -7.04
C PRO A 99 -10.38 3.62 -5.64
N GLY A 100 -11.33 4.55 -5.54
CA GLY A 100 -11.75 5.14 -4.26
C GLY A 100 -11.10 6.50 -3.94
N GLY A 101 -10.11 6.97 -4.70
CA GLY A 101 -9.52 8.30 -4.46
C GLY A 101 -10.54 9.45 -4.49
N HIS A 102 -11.50 9.43 -5.42
CA HIS A 102 -12.59 10.41 -5.48
C HIS A 102 -13.47 10.40 -4.21
N ASN A 103 -13.64 9.24 -3.56
CA ASN A 103 -14.42 9.13 -2.33
C ASN A 103 -13.74 9.81 -1.14
N VAL A 104 -12.41 9.89 -1.11
CA VAL A 104 -11.69 10.71 -0.12
C VAL A 104 -12.03 12.18 -0.30
N VAL A 105 -12.01 12.68 -1.54
CA VAL A 105 -12.37 14.06 -1.88
C VAL A 105 -13.81 14.35 -1.46
N TRP A 106 -14.72 13.43 -1.79
CA TRP A 106 -16.13 13.55 -1.43
C TRP A 106 -16.36 13.56 0.08
N GLY A 107 -15.70 12.66 0.82
CA GLY A 107 -15.76 12.61 2.28
C GLY A 107 -15.29 13.90 2.92
N LEU A 108 -14.15 14.44 2.47
CA LEU A 108 -13.60 15.70 2.95
C LEU A 108 -14.52 16.90 2.63
N HIS A 109 -15.03 16.99 1.40
CA HIS A 109 -15.97 18.04 0.99
C HIS A 109 -17.22 18.03 1.86
N ASN A 110 -17.84 16.86 2.04
CA ASN A 110 -19.03 16.72 2.87
C ASN A 110 -18.74 17.08 4.34
N ALA A 111 -17.62 16.66 4.90
CA ALA A 111 -17.24 17.00 6.27
C ALA A 111 -17.05 18.51 6.45
N LEU A 112 -16.35 19.17 5.52
CA LEU A 112 -16.16 20.62 5.54
C LEU A 112 -17.49 21.36 5.50
N LYS A 113 -18.36 21.02 4.55
CA LYS A 113 -19.67 21.69 4.38
C LYS A 113 -20.64 21.41 5.52
N ALA A 114 -20.62 20.20 6.10
CA ALA A 114 -21.48 19.83 7.22
C ALA A 114 -21.16 20.62 8.50
N HIS A 115 -19.88 20.92 8.75
CA HIS A 115 -19.47 21.65 9.96
C HIS A 115 -19.47 23.17 9.74
N ASN A 116 -19.05 23.65 8.57
CA ASN A 116 -19.14 25.06 8.21
C ASN A 116 -19.32 25.24 6.68
N PRO A 117 -20.52 25.65 6.22
CA PRO A 117 -20.82 25.82 4.79
C PRO A 117 -19.89 26.80 4.03
N SER A 118 -19.28 27.75 4.75
CA SER A 118 -18.33 28.73 4.20
C SER A 118 -16.93 28.18 3.97
N SER A 119 -16.66 26.93 4.37
CA SER A 119 -15.39 26.26 4.08
C SER A 119 -15.23 25.99 2.57
N VAL A 120 -14.00 26.03 2.08
CA VAL A 120 -13.65 25.88 0.65
C VAL A 120 -12.66 24.74 0.49
N LEU A 121 -12.89 23.88 -0.50
CA LEU A 121 -11.97 22.80 -0.88
C LEU A 121 -11.41 23.08 -2.28
N LEU A 122 -10.09 23.18 -2.37
CA LEU A 122 -9.35 23.43 -3.62
C LEU A 122 -8.57 22.17 -4.03
N GLY A 123 -8.88 21.62 -5.19
CA GLY A 123 -8.12 20.52 -5.79
C GLY A 123 -7.02 21.04 -6.72
N PHE A 124 -5.78 20.57 -6.54
CA PHE A 124 -4.65 20.94 -7.40
C PHE A 124 -4.60 20.11 -8.69
N LEU A 125 -4.55 20.78 -9.84
CA LEU A 125 -4.64 20.18 -11.16
C LEU A 125 -3.30 19.62 -11.65
N GLY A 126 -3.25 18.33 -11.98
CA GLY A 126 -2.03 17.65 -12.45
C GLY A 126 -1.11 17.22 -11.32
N GLY A 127 -1.59 17.16 -10.08
CA GLY A 127 -0.78 16.75 -8.94
C GLY A 127 0.17 17.85 -8.45
N SER A 128 1.42 17.49 -8.14
CA SER A 128 2.43 18.40 -7.61
C SER A 128 2.78 19.55 -8.56
N GLU A 129 2.75 19.32 -9.88
CA GLU A 129 2.94 20.40 -10.86
C GLU A 129 1.85 21.49 -10.73
N GLY A 130 0.60 21.08 -10.47
CA GLY A 130 -0.51 21.98 -10.17
C GLY A 130 -0.34 22.72 -8.86
N LEU A 131 0.16 22.03 -7.84
CA LEU A 131 0.48 22.63 -6.54
C LEU A 131 1.52 23.74 -6.70
N PHE A 132 2.65 23.45 -7.37
CA PHE A 132 3.72 24.44 -7.57
C PHE A 132 3.26 25.62 -8.44
N ALA A 133 2.42 25.35 -9.45
CA ALA A 133 1.90 26.37 -10.34
C ALA A 133 0.62 27.06 -9.81
N GLN A 134 0.16 26.71 -8.61
CA GLN A 134 -1.09 27.20 -7.99
C GLN A 134 -2.33 27.03 -8.88
N LYS A 135 -2.34 26.00 -9.74
CA LYS A 135 -3.47 25.67 -10.61
C LYS A 135 -4.48 24.84 -9.83
N THR A 136 -5.61 25.45 -9.53
CA THR A 136 -6.65 24.86 -8.67
C THR A 136 -8.00 24.80 -9.37
N LEU A 137 -8.82 23.88 -8.89
CA LEU A 137 -10.25 23.77 -9.15
C LEU A 137 -10.97 23.77 -7.81
N GLU A 138 -11.96 24.64 -7.63
CA GLU A 138 -12.83 24.55 -6.46
C GLU A 138 -13.74 23.33 -6.57
N ILE A 139 -13.74 22.51 -5.53
CA ILE A 139 -14.57 21.30 -5.46
C ILE A 139 -15.95 21.69 -4.92
N THR A 140 -16.96 21.57 -5.78
CA THR A 140 -18.37 21.81 -5.45
C THR A 140 -19.21 20.54 -5.58
N ASP A 141 -20.45 20.57 -5.11
CA ASP A 141 -21.38 19.45 -5.28
C ASP A 141 -21.65 19.14 -6.76
N ASP A 142 -21.73 20.18 -7.60
CA ASP A 142 -21.92 20.04 -9.04
C ASP A 142 -20.71 19.32 -9.68
N VAL A 143 -19.49 19.73 -9.32
CA VAL A 143 -18.26 19.07 -9.77
C VAL A 143 -18.27 17.61 -9.33
N LEU A 144 -18.60 17.31 -8.07
CA LEU A 144 -18.54 15.95 -7.53
C LEU A 144 -19.64 15.02 -8.06
N THR A 145 -20.74 15.55 -8.61
CA THR A 145 -21.93 14.77 -8.99
C THR A 145 -21.58 13.56 -9.87
N THR A 146 -20.65 13.72 -10.80
CA THR A 146 -20.25 12.65 -11.73
C THR A 146 -19.02 11.85 -11.28
N TYR A 147 -18.44 12.16 -10.11
CA TYR A 147 -17.25 11.51 -9.58
C TYR A 147 -17.50 10.69 -8.31
N LYS A 148 -18.68 10.85 -7.67
CA LYS A 148 -19.11 10.02 -6.54
C LYS A 148 -19.07 8.53 -6.91
N ASN A 149 -18.33 7.75 -6.12
CA ASN A 149 -18.17 6.30 -6.28
C ASN A 149 -17.61 5.87 -7.65
N GLN A 150 -16.85 6.75 -8.32
CA GLN A 150 -16.17 6.43 -9.57
C GLN A 150 -14.68 6.11 -9.34
N GLY A 151 -14.12 5.29 -10.23
CA GLY A 151 -12.68 5.04 -10.28
C GLY A 151 -11.90 6.19 -10.92
N GLY A 152 -10.57 6.02 -11.03
CA GLY A 152 -9.69 7.01 -11.66
C GLY A 152 -9.34 8.19 -10.75
N TYR A 153 -8.39 9.03 -11.22
CA TYR A 153 -8.00 10.34 -10.64
C TYR A 153 -8.27 11.48 -11.63
N ASP A 154 -9.14 11.26 -12.60
CA ASP A 154 -9.43 12.16 -13.71
C ASP A 154 -10.24 13.41 -13.31
N LEU A 155 -10.65 13.53 -12.03
CA LEU A 155 -11.16 14.77 -11.46
C LEU A 155 -10.09 15.88 -11.48
N LEU A 156 -8.85 15.56 -11.05
CA LEU A 156 -7.77 16.54 -10.89
C LEU A 156 -6.50 16.17 -11.67
N GLY A 157 -6.38 14.94 -12.16
CA GLY A 157 -5.10 14.40 -12.60
C GLY A 157 -4.24 13.95 -11.41
N ARG A 158 -2.99 13.59 -11.67
CA ARG A 158 -2.10 12.97 -10.68
C ARG A 158 -0.67 13.43 -10.81
N THR A 159 0.04 13.43 -9.70
CA THR A 159 1.48 13.65 -9.66
C THR A 159 2.23 12.52 -10.37
N LYS A 160 3.19 12.88 -11.23
CA LYS A 160 4.12 11.93 -11.85
C LYS A 160 5.39 11.73 -11.02
N ASP A 161 5.83 12.75 -10.28
CA ASP A 161 7.14 12.79 -9.63
C ASP A 161 7.09 13.23 -8.15
N GLN A 162 8.12 12.94 -7.39
CA GLN A 162 8.19 13.20 -5.95
C GLN A 162 8.47 14.68 -5.64
N ILE A 163 8.11 15.10 -4.43
CA ILE A 163 8.37 16.46 -3.93
C ILE A 163 9.60 16.38 -3.02
N ARG A 164 10.79 16.57 -3.59
CA ARG A 164 12.06 16.32 -2.87
C ARG A 164 13.08 17.43 -2.95
N THR A 165 13.12 18.19 -4.04
CA THR A 165 14.13 19.26 -4.14
C THR A 165 13.74 20.44 -3.26
N THR A 166 14.73 21.19 -2.79
CA THR A 166 14.48 22.40 -1.99
C THR A 166 13.59 23.38 -2.74
N GLU A 167 13.74 23.48 -4.06
CA GLU A 167 12.92 24.32 -4.93
C GLU A 167 11.46 23.86 -4.94
N GLN A 168 11.21 22.55 -5.07
CA GLN A 168 9.86 21.98 -5.06
C GLN A 168 9.17 22.15 -3.70
N VAL A 169 9.90 21.91 -2.61
CA VAL A 169 9.39 22.09 -1.25
C VAL A 169 9.06 23.57 -0.98
N ASN A 170 9.93 24.49 -1.38
CA ASN A 170 9.69 25.93 -1.27
C ASN A 170 8.51 26.38 -2.14
N ALA A 171 8.34 25.80 -3.33
CA ALA A 171 7.20 26.10 -4.20
C ALA A 171 5.88 25.63 -3.56
N ALA A 172 5.85 24.45 -2.93
CA ALA A 172 4.68 23.98 -2.19
C ALA A 172 4.35 24.90 -0.99
N LEU A 173 5.37 25.33 -0.24
CA LEU A 173 5.22 26.27 0.88
C LEU A 173 4.66 27.63 0.40
N ALA A 174 5.20 28.17 -0.68
CA ALA A 174 4.74 29.41 -1.29
C ALA A 174 3.28 29.28 -1.74
N ALA A 175 2.94 28.22 -2.46
CA ALA A 175 1.56 27.96 -2.90
C ALA A 175 0.56 27.91 -1.74
N CYS A 176 0.89 27.20 -0.65
CA CYS A 176 0.02 27.12 0.52
C CYS A 176 -0.16 28.47 1.22
N THR A 177 0.92 29.26 1.28
CA THR A 177 0.92 30.59 1.91
C THR A 177 0.14 31.61 1.09
N ASP A 178 0.37 31.65 -0.23
CA ASP A 178 -0.28 32.57 -1.17
C ASP A 178 -1.80 32.33 -1.24
N LEU A 179 -2.20 31.06 -1.28
CA LEU A 179 -3.61 30.67 -1.27
C LEU A 179 -4.26 30.78 0.12
N LYS A 180 -3.46 31.00 1.17
CA LYS A 180 -3.88 31.04 2.59
C LYS A 180 -4.63 29.77 2.98
N LEU A 181 -4.00 28.62 2.77
CA LEU A 181 -4.58 27.33 3.13
C LEU A 181 -4.43 27.08 4.63
N ASP A 182 -5.47 26.51 5.23
CA ASP A 182 -5.42 25.98 6.60
C ASP A 182 -4.85 24.55 6.61
N ALA A 183 -5.08 23.80 5.53
CA ALA A 183 -4.50 22.47 5.35
C ALA A 183 -4.16 22.13 3.90
N LEU A 184 -3.19 21.24 3.74
CA LEU A 184 -2.86 20.52 2.51
C LEU A 184 -3.04 19.00 2.75
N VAL A 185 -4.01 18.39 2.06
CA VAL A 185 -4.28 16.96 2.10
C VAL A 185 -3.58 16.26 0.94
N ILE A 186 -2.66 15.35 1.25
CA ILE A 186 -1.88 14.58 0.28
C ILE A 186 -2.44 13.15 0.23
N ILE A 187 -3.06 12.82 -0.90
CA ILE A 187 -3.62 11.49 -1.16
C ILE A 187 -2.60 10.68 -1.94
N GLY A 188 -2.05 9.62 -1.35
CA GLY A 188 -1.10 8.76 -2.07
C GLY A 188 -0.54 7.61 -1.25
N GLY A 189 0.48 6.96 -1.81
CA GLY A 189 1.13 5.79 -1.21
C GLY A 189 2.33 6.15 -0.32
N VAL A 190 3.24 5.19 -0.19
CA VAL A 190 4.46 5.26 0.63
C VAL A 190 5.30 6.52 0.38
N THR A 191 5.63 6.79 -0.90
CA THR A 191 6.48 7.93 -1.27
C THR A 191 5.79 9.26 -1.00
N SER A 192 4.51 9.37 -1.36
CA SER A 192 3.71 10.58 -1.17
C SER A 192 3.54 10.95 0.31
N ASN A 193 3.36 9.96 1.18
CA ASN A 193 3.27 10.21 2.62
C ASN A 193 4.64 10.47 3.26
N THR A 194 5.74 10.01 2.65
CA THR A 194 7.08 10.47 3.03
C THR A 194 7.26 11.95 2.70
N ASP A 195 6.84 12.38 1.51
CA ASP A 195 6.84 13.80 1.12
C ASP A 195 5.94 14.63 2.05
N ALA A 196 4.78 14.10 2.45
CA ALA A 196 3.87 14.75 3.40
C ALA A 196 4.53 15.01 4.76
N ALA A 197 5.30 14.05 5.29
CA ALA A 197 6.06 14.27 6.53
C ALA A 197 7.09 15.39 6.39
N GLN A 198 7.84 15.41 5.27
CA GLN A 198 8.86 16.43 5.01
C GLN A 198 8.24 17.83 4.84
N LEU A 199 7.11 17.92 4.15
CA LEU A 199 6.36 19.17 4.01
C LEU A 199 5.82 19.66 5.36
N ALA A 200 5.24 18.76 6.17
CA ALA A 200 4.72 19.10 7.50
C ALA A 200 5.81 19.72 8.39
N GLU A 201 6.99 19.11 8.40
CA GLU A 201 8.15 19.57 9.16
C GLU A 201 8.67 20.91 8.64
N THR A 202 8.81 21.05 7.32
CA THR A 202 9.30 22.28 6.70
C THR A 202 8.34 23.45 6.93
N PHE A 203 7.03 23.21 6.83
CA PHE A 203 6.00 24.22 7.07
C PHE A 203 6.03 24.68 8.53
N ALA A 204 6.19 23.74 9.47
CA ALA A 204 6.34 24.07 10.88
C ALA A 204 7.60 24.91 11.16
N ALA A 205 8.75 24.52 10.59
CA ALA A 205 10.00 25.25 10.74
C ALA A 205 9.95 26.66 10.12
N ALA A 206 9.17 26.84 9.05
CA ALA A 206 8.94 28.13 8.40
C ALA A 206 7.85 28.99 9.08
N GLY A 207 7.20 28.50 10.13
CA GLY A 207 6.08 29.19 10.79
C GLY A 207 4.82 29.30 9.93
N CYS A 208 4.67 28.45 8.92
CA CYS A 208 3.47 28.40 8.08
C CYS A 208 2.30 27.80 8.89
N PRO A 209 1.12 28.45 8.91
CA PRO A 209 -0.03 27.92 9.65
C PRO A 209 -0.64 26.65 9.02
N THR A 210 -0.39 26.42 7.72
CA THR A 210 -0.93 25.29 6.96
C THR A 210 -0.54 23.95 7.58
N LYS A 211 -1.53 23.11 7.89
CA LYS A 211 -1.34 21.73 8.37
C LYS A 211 -1.23 20.76 7.19
N VAL A 212 -0.30 19.81 7.26
CA VAL A 212 -0.17 18.77 6.22
C VAL A 212 -0.76 17.46 6.74
N VAL A 213 -1.63 16.84 5.94
CA VAL A 213 -2.34 15.60 6.26
C VAL A 213 -2.11 14.56 5.18
N GLY A 214 -1.72 13.35 5.57
CA GLY A 214 -1.53 12.22 4.67
C GLY A 214 -2.74 11.28 4.64
N VAL A 215 -3.04 10.71 3.47
CA VAL A 215 -4.09 9.69 3.30
C VAL A 215 -3.53 8.45 2.62
N PRO A 216 -3.70 7.23 3.19
CA PRO A 216 -3.06 6.01 2.69
C PRO A 216 -3.82 5.40 1.50
N VAL A 217 -3.56 5.92 0.30
CA VAL A 217 -4.20 5.49 -0.95
C VAL A 217 -3.17 4.92 -1.92
N THR A 218 -3.20 3.60 -2.08
CA THR A 218 -2.33 2.86 -3.00
C THR A 218 -2.93 1.51 -3.33
N LEU A 219 -2.82 1.11 -4.59
CA LEU A 219 -3.24 -0.21 -5.08
C LEU A 219 -2.30 -1.34 -4.68
N ASN A 220 -1.08 -1.04 -4.23
CA ASN A 220 -0.07 -2.06 -4.00
C ASN A 220 -0.27 -2.81 -2.67
N GLY A 221 -1.05 -2.24 -1.73
CA GLY A 221 -1.18 -2.79 -0.37
C GLY A 221 0.09 -2.65 0.49
N ASP A 222 1.04 -1.80 0.08
CA ASP A 222 2.39 -1.71 0.63
C ASP A 222 2.58 -0.59 1.67
N LEU A 223 1.62 0.32 1.83
CA LEU A 223 1.61 1.29 2.92
C LEU A 223 0.89 0.68 4.12
N LYS A 224 1.51 -0.32 4.73
CA LYS A 224 0.92 -1.11 5.81
C LYS A 224 1.84 -1.11 7.03
N ASN A 225 1.27 -0.89 8.20
CA ASN A 225 1.98 -0.92 9.47
C ASN A 225 0.96 -1.06 10.61
N GLN A 226 1.42 -0.96 11.86
CA GLN A 226 0.55 -1.08 13.04
C GLN A 226 -0.62 -0.07 13.08
N PHE A 227 -0.51 1.07 12.40
CA PHE A 227 -1.57 2.07 12.30
C PHE A 227 -2.38 1.98 11.00
N VAL A 228 -1.93 1.24 9.99
CA VAL A 228 -2.61 1.17 8.68
C VAL A 228 -2.83 -0.29 8.31
N GLU A 229 -4.06 -0.76 8.50
CA GLU A 229 -4.45 -2.15 8.23
C GLU A 229 -4.60 -2.46 6.74
N ALA A 230 -5.09 -1.49 5.96
CA ALA A 230 -5.33 -1.61 4.53
C ALA A 230 -5.18 -0.26 3.81
N ASN A 231 -5.00 -0.32 2.49
CA ASN A 231 -4.92 0.86 1.63
C ASN A 231 -6.15 0.97 0.72
N VAL A 232 -6.61 2.19 0.50
CA VAL A 232 -7.73 2.45 -0.41
C VAL A 232 -7.38 2.03 -1.85
N GLY A 233 -8.22 1.17 -2.40
CA GLY A 233 -8.17 0.64 -3.75
C GLY A 233 -7.51 -0.74 -3.85
N PHE A 234 -6.81 -1.20 -2.82
CA PHE A 234 -6.21 -2.55 -2.80
C PHE A 234 -7.28 -3.64 -2.91
N ASP A 235 -8.39 -3.50 -2.18
CA ASP A 235 -9.50 -4.46 -2.21
C ASP A 235 -10.14 -4.53 -3.60
N THR A 236 -10.43 -3.38 -4.20
CA THR A 236 -10.99 -3.29 -5.56
C THR A 236 -10.07 -3.92 -6.60
N ILE A 237 -8.79 -3.56 -6.59
CA ILE A 237 -7.80 -4.04 -7.58
C ILE A 237 -7.66 -5.56 -7.49
N CYS A 238 -7.57 -6.09 -6.28
CA CYS A 238 -7.42 -7.53 -6.07
C CYS A 238 -8.65 -8.30 -6.54
N LYS A 239 -9.87 -7.79 -6.30
CA LYS A 239 -11.11 -8.41 -6.81
C LYS A 239 -11.17 -8.43 -8.34
N VAL A 240 -10.86 -7.30 -8.98
CA VAL A 240 -10.87 -7.20 -10.44
C VAL A 240 -9.80 -8.09 -11.07
N ASN A 241 -8.58 -8.08 -10.54
CA ASN A 241 -7.51 -8.96 -11.03
C ASN A 241 -7.87 -10.43 -10.79
N SER A 242 -8.42 -10.78 -9.63
CA SER A 242 -8.84 -12.16 -9.32
C SER A 242 -9.94 -12.64 -10.26
N GLN A 243 -10.90 -11.78 -10.64
CA GLN A 243 -11.88 -12.09 -11.69
C GLN A 243 -11.18 -12.46 -13.01
N LEU A 244 -10.26 -11.63 -13.47
CA LEU A 244 -9.54 -11.86 -14.74
C LEU A 244 -8.71 -13.14 -14.70
N ILE A 245 -7.97 -13.36 -13.60
CA ILE A 245 -7.18 -14.58 -13.38
C ILE A 245 -8.09 -15.81 -13.38
N SER A 246 -9.22 -15.74 -12.69
CA SER A 246 -10.16 -16.88 -12.60
C SER A 246 -10.77 -17.24 -13.94
N ASN A 247 -10.99 -16.25 -14.81
CA ASN A 247 -11.40 -16.51 -16.19
C ASN A 247 -10.30 -17.25 -16.97
N MET A 248 -9.02 -16.88 -16.78
CA MET A 248 -7.89 -17.61 -17.37
C MET A 248 -7.74 -19.01 -16.78
N CYS A 249 -7.99 -19.20 -15.49
CA CYS A 249 -8.03 -20.51 -14.85
C CYS A 249 -9.13 -21.41 -15.47
N THR A 250 -10.31 -20.84 -15.72
CA THR A 250 -11.43 -21.56 -16.37
C THR A 250 -11.11 -21.90 -17.82
N ASP A 251 -10.46 -21.00 -18.55
CA ASP A 251 -10.00 -21.27 -19.91
C ASP A 251 -8.90 -22.35 -19.93
N ALA A 252 -7.95 -22.31 -18.99
CA ALA A 252 -6.91 -23.33 -18.85
C ALA A 252 -7.50 -24.74 -18.67
N LEU A 253 -8.56 -24.86 -17.84
CA LEU A 253 -9.33 -26.10 -17.70
C LEU A 253 -10.05 -26.52 -18.98
N SER A 254 -10.57 -25.56 -19.73
CA SER A 254 -11.39 -25.85 -20.92
C SER A 254 -10.53 -26.25 -22.12
N ALA A 255 -9.35 -25.65 -22.25
CA ALA A 255 -8.45 -25.85 -23.38
C ALA A 255 -7.41 -26.97 -23.15
N GLU A 256 -7.05 -27.25 -21.89
CA GLU A 256 -6.11 -28.30 -21.45
C GLU A 256 -4.76 -28.33 -22.21
N LYS A 257 -4.28 -27.15 -22.63
CA LYS A 257 -3.08 -27.04 -23.49
C LYS A 257 -2.21 -25.80 -23.28
N TYR A 258 -2.61 -24.88 -22.39
CA TYR A 258 -1.91 -23.60 -22.19
C TYR A 258 -1.43 -23.44 -20.75
N TYR A 259 -0.22 -22.92 -20.61
CA TYR A 259 0.29 -22.36 -19.37
C TYR A 259 0.22 -20.83 -19.44
N TYR A 260 -0.63 -20.25 -18.60
CA TYR A 260 -0.81 -18.80 -18.52
C TYR A 260 0.18 -18.19 -17.53
N PHE A 261 1.04 -17.30 -18.01
CA PHE A 261 1.97 -16.51 -17.20
C PHE A 261 1.36 -15.12 -17.02
N ILE A 262 0.87 -14.83 -15.82
CA ILE A 262 0.15 -13.59 -15.54
C ILE A 262 1.00 -12.73 -14.60
N ARG A 263 1.57 -11.66 -15.15
CA ARG A 263 2.22 -10.63 -14.36
C ARG A 263 1.18 -9.71 -13.71
N LEU A 264 1.38 -9.38 -12.44
CA LEU A 264 0.51 -8.54 -11.64
C LEU A 264 1.23 -7.29 -11.18
N MET A 265 0.53 -6.17 -11.29
CA MET A 265 1.01 -4.89 -10.82
C MET A 265 1.01 -4.83 -9.29
N GLY A 266 2.09 -4.32 -8.70
CA GLY A 266 2.30 -4.31 -7.25
C GLY A 266 3.58 -3.62 -6.78
N ARG A 267 4.30 -2.97 -7.70
CA ARG A 267 5.66 -2.46 -7.52
C ARG A 267 6.55 -3.54 -6.89
N LYS A 268 7.14 -3.26 -5.72
CA LYS A 268 8.19 -4.08 -5.10
C LYS A 268 7.66 -5.24 -4.26
N ALA A 269 6.45 -5.10 -3.70
CA ALA A 269 5.87 -6.09 -2.80
C ALA A 269 4.91 -7.03 -3.54
N SER A 270 4.77 -8.26 -3.05
CA SER A 270 3.93 -9.27 -3.70
C SER A 270 2.50 -9.34 -3.14
N HIS A 271 2.02 -8.32 -2.40
CA HIS A 271 0.70 -8.35 -1.74
C HIS A 271 -0.46 -8.60 -2.72
N VAL A 272 -0.45 -7.95 -3.89
CA VAL A 272 -1.48 -8.16 -4.92
C VAL A 272 -1.45 -9.59 -5.45
N ALA A 273 -0.25 -10.14 -5.69
CA ALA A 273 -0.10 -11.52 -6.15
C ALA A 273 -0.56 -12.53 -5.09
N LEU A 274 -0.20 -12.32 -3.82
CA LEU A 274 -0.64 -13.16 -2.71
C LEU A 274 -2.17 -13.14 -2.56
N GLU A 275 -2.79 -11.96 -2.53
CA GLU A 275 -4.24 -11.83 -2.40
C GLU A 275 -4.97 -12.47 -3.60
N CYS A 276 -4.50 -12.22 -4.83
CA CYS A 276 -5.10 -12.83 -6.01
C CYS A 276 -4.99 -14.36 -6.00
N THR A 277 -3.88 -14.92 -5.51
CA THR A 277 -3.71 -16.36 -5.34
C THR A 277 -4.72 -16.92 -4.34
N LEU A 278 -4.92 -16.25 -3.20
CA LEU A 278 -5.88 -16.70 -2.18
C LEU A 278 -7.35 -16.60 -2.65
N GLN A 279 -7.66 -15.74 -3.62
CA GLN A 279 -9.00 -15.62 -4.17
C GLN A 279 -9.28 -16.57 -5.35
N SER A 280 -8.29 -16.83 -6.22
CA SER A 280 -8.47 -17.53 -7.50
C SER A 280 -7.84 -18.93 -7.58
N HIS A 281 -6.95 -19.26 -6.64
CA HIS A 281 -6.25 -20.55 -6.52
C HIS A 281 -5.49 -20.98 -7.80
N PRO A 282 -4.66 -20.14 -8.43
CA PRO A 282 -3.80 -20.53 -9.55
C PRO A 282 -2.86 -21.67 -9.13
N ASN A 283 -2.28 -22.39 -10.09
CA ASN A 283 -1.41 -23.52 -9.74
C ASN A 283 -0.12 -23.11 -9.05
N MET A 284 0.42 -21.95 -9.43
CA MET A 284 1.68 -21.47 -8.88
C MET A 284 1.67 -19.95 -8.76
N VAL A 285 2.31 -19.45 -7.71
CA VAL A 285 2.66 -18.04 -7.56
C VAL A 285 4.13 -17.97 -7.14
N ILE A 286 4.88 -17.03 -7.71
CA ILE A 286 6.24 -16.74 -7.27
C ILE A 286 6.19 -15.44 -6.47
N LEU A 287 6.60 -15.47 -5.20
CA LEU A 287 6.67 -14.26 -4.38
C LEU A 287 8.10 -13.71 -4.38
N GLY A 288 8.25 -12.40 -4.64
CA GLY A 288 9.55 -11.73 -4.63
C GLY A 288 10.26 -11.88 -3.28
N GLU A 289 9.50 -11.87 -2.19
CA GLU A 289 10.00 -12.04 -0.83
C GLU A 289 10.62 -13.43 -0.60
N GLU A 290 10.02 -14.50 -1.11
CA GLU A 290 10.59 -15.86 -1.02
C GLU A 290 11.87 -15.99 -1.84
N VAL A 291 11.86 -15.40 -3.04
CA VAL A 291 13.01 -15.37 -3.96
C VAL A 291 14.19 -14.65 -3.33
N ALA A 292 13.95 -13.48 -2.74
CA ALA A 292 14.99 -12.71 -2.06
C ALA A 292 15.52 -13.44 -0.81
N ALA A 293 14.62 -13.99 0.02
CA ALA A 293 14.99 -14.71 1.24
C ALA A 293 15.82 -15.97 0.93
N SER A 294 15.46 -16.71 -0.12
CA SER A 294 16.14 -17.95 -0.52
C SER A 294 17.29 -17.72 -1.52
N LYS A 295 17.54 -16.45 -1.90
CA LYS A 295 18.56 -16.03 -2.88
C LYS A 295 18.47 -16.80 -4.21
N LEU A 296 17.25 -17.04 -4.69
CA LEU A 296 17.04 -17.79 -5.94
C LEU A 296 17.56 -17.00 -7.14
N THR A 297 18.20 -17.71 -8.07
CA THR A 297 18.60 -17.17 -9.38
C THR A 297 17.43 -17.22 -10.37
N ILE A 298 17.55 -16.53 -11.51
CA ILE A 298 16.57 -16.63 -12.58
C ILE A 298 16.46 -18.06 -13.12
N PHE A 299 17.58 -18.79 -13.10
CA PHE A 299 17.63 -20.19 -13.50
C PHE A 299 16.89 -21.09 -12.50
N ASP A 300 17.04 -20.85 -11.19
CA ASP A 300 16.32 -21.62 -10.16
C ASP A 300 14.81 -21.44 -10.29
N ILE A 301 14.34 -20.20 -10.51
CA ILE A 301 12.91 -19.91 -10.71
C ILE A 301 12.40 -20.62 -11.97
N SER A 302 13.13 -20.51 -13.08
CA SER A 302 12.76 -21.18 -14.33
C SER A 302 12.68 -22.70 -14.15
N LYS A 303 13.66 -23.29 -13.44
CA LYS A 303 13.68 -24.71 -13.12
C LYS A 303 12.51 -25.13 -12.23
N GLN A 304 12.18 -24.36 -11.19
CA GLN A 304 11.02 -24.62 -10.33
C GLN A 304 9.71 -24.66 -11.15
N ILE A 305 9.56 -23.75 -12.10
CA ILE A 305 8.39 -23.74 -13.00
C ILE A 305 8.41 -24.97 -13.92
N CYS A 306 9.56 -25.34 -14.50
CA CYS A 306 9.67 -26.55 -15.32
C CYS A 306 9.33 -27.82 -14.52
N ASP A 307 9.78 -27.91 -13.27
CA ASP A 307 9.51 -29.05 -12.38
C ASP A 307 8.01 -29.13 -12.06
N ALA A 308 7.36 -27.98 -11.82
CA ALA A 308 5.91 -27.89 -11.66
C ALA A 308 5.14 -28.34 -12.92
N VAL A 309 5.55 -27.88 -14.11
CA VAL A 309 4.95 -28.28 -15.40
C VAL A 309 5.10 -29.79 -15.60
N GLN A 310 6.27 -30.34 -15.31
CA GLN A 310 6.53 -31.78 -15.44
C GLN A 310 5.68 -32.61 -14.46
N ALA A 311 5.61 -32.22 -13.19
CA ALA A 311 4.80 -32.91 -12.18
C ALA A 311 3.30 -32.93 -12.54
N ARG A 312 2.80 -31.86 -13.16
CA ARG A 312 1.42 -31.82 -13.68
C ARG A 312 1.24 -32.71 -14.91
N ALA A 313 2.21 -32.70 -15.84
CA ALA A 313 2.16 -33.57 -17.02
C ALA A 313 2.20 -35.07 -16.67
N GLU A 314 2.85 -35.46 -15.57
CA GLU A 314 2.80 -36.82 -15.03
C GLU A 314 1.38 -37.25 -14.59
N GLN A 315 0.47 -36.29 -14.36
CA GLN A 315 -0.96 -36.49 -14.10
C GLN A 315 -1.83 -36.20 -15.33
N ASP A 316 -1.23 -36.17 -16.53
CA ASP A 316 -1.87 -35.80 -17.81
C ASP A 316 -2.42 -34.36 -17.87
N LYS A 317 -2.00 -33.49 -16.93
CA LYS A 317 -2.38 -32.07 -16.90
C LYS A 317 -1.33 -31.25 -17.65
N ASN A 318 -1.68 -30.81 -18.85
CA ASN A 318 -0.79 -30.07 -19.75
C ASN A 318 -1.14 -28.57 -19.83
N HIS A 319 -1.78 -28.05 -18.78
CA HIS A 319 -2.21 -26.66 -18.62
C HIS A 319 -1.92 -26.16 -17.22
N GLY A 320 -1.92 -24.85 -17.05
CA GLY A 320 -1.86 -24.22 -15.73
C GLY A 320 -1.85 -22.71 -15.75
N VAL A 321 -1.89 -22.10 -14.57
CA VAL A 321 -1.83 -20.65 -14.36
C VAL A 321 -0.75 -20.33 -13.34
N ILE A 322 0.15 -19.41 -13.70
CA ILE A 322 1.31 -18.98 -12.92
C ILE A 322 1.21 -17.47 -12.71
N LEU A 323 1.20 -17.02 -11.45
CA LEU A 323 1.18 -15.60 -11.11
C LEU A 323 2.57 -15.09 -10.76
N LEU A 324 2.90 -13.91 -11.26
CA LEU A 324 4.19 -13.25 -11.07
C LEU A 324 3.99 -11.79 -10.65
N PRO A 325 4.59 -11.28 -9.56
CA PRO A 325 4.56 -9.86 -9.24
C PRO A 325 5.50 -9.08 -10.18
N GLU A 326 5.13 -7.85 -10.58
CA GLU A 326 5.95 -7.02 -11.48
C GLU A 326 7.34 -6.70 -10.90
N GLY A 327 7.47 -6.63 -9.57
CA GLY A 327 8.74 -6.41 -8.88
C GLY A 327 9.62 -7.65 -8.70
N LEU A 328 9.20 -8.81 -9.24
CA LEU A 328 9.98 -10.05 -9.13
C LEU A 328 11.42 -9.85 -9.63
N ILE A 329 11.62 -9.08 -10.70
CA ILE A 329 12.93 -8.84 -11.31
C ILE A 329 13.92 -8.14 -10.35
N GLU A 330 13.42 -7.25 -9.48
CA GLU A 330 14.23 -6.58 -8.45
C GLU A 330 14.46 -7.46 -7.22
N SER A 331 13.72 -8.56 -7.08
CA SER A 331 13.85 -9.51 -5.97
C SER A 331 14.90 -10.59 -6.25
N ILE A 332 15.23 -10.83 -7.53
CA ILE A 332 16.27 -11.77 -7.96
C ILE A 332 17.64 -11.10 -7.73
N PRO A 333 18.51 -11.61 -6.81
CA PRO A 333 19.73 -10.91 -6.41
C PRO A 333 20.68 -10.56 -7.58
N GLU A 334 20.84 -11.48 -8.53
CA GLU A 334 21.74 -11.29 -9.68
C GLU A 334 21.23 -10.25 -10.66
N VAL A 335 19.92 -10.22 -10.92
CA VAL A 335 19.33 -9.22 -11.80
C VAL A 335 19.27 -7.86 -11.12
N TYR A 336 19.02 -7.83 -9.81
CA TYR A 336 19.08 -6.59 -9.03
C TYR A 336 20.47 -5.96 -9.06
N ALA A 337 21.53 -6.75 -8.88
CA ALA A 337 22.91 -6.27 -8.97
C ALA A 337 23.23 -5.72 -10.36
N LEU A 338 22.81 -6.43 -11.42
CA LEU A 338 22.92 -5.98 -12.81
C LEU A 338 22.20 -4.63 -13.04
N LEU A 339 20.95 -4.50 -12.57
CA LEU A 339 20.17 -3.26 -12.67
C LEU A 339 20.88 -2.09 -11.97
N LYS A 340 21.46 -2.31 -10.79
CA LYS A 340 22.19 -1.27 -10.07
C LYS A 340 23.47 -0.85 -10.77
N GLU A 341 24.18 -1.77 -11.40
CA GLU A 341 25.33 -1.45 -12.24
C GLU A 341 24.93 -0.63 -13.47
N ILE A 342 23.90 -1.08 -14.21
CA ILE A 342 23.36 -0.36 -15.38
C ILE A 342 22.91 1.06 -15.00
N HIS A 343 22.12 1.22 -13.94
CA HIS A 343 21.67 2.54 -13.49
C HIS A 343 22.84 3.42 -13.02
N GLY A 344 23.88 2.83 -12.43
CA GLY A 344 25.13 3.51 -12.09
C GLY A 344 25.81 4.11 -13.33
N LEU A 345 25.95 3.31 -14.40
CA LEU A 345 26.56 3.73 -15.66
C LEU A 345 25.70 4.78 -16.39
N LEU A 346 24.37 4.60 -16.44
CA LEU A 346 23.45 5.59 -17.02
C LEU A 346 23.57 6.96 -16.33
N ARG A 347 23.73 6.99 -15.00
CA ARG A 347 23.94 8.24 -14.25
C ARG A 347 25.27 8.92 -14.56
N GLN A 348 26.28 8.17 -14.97
CA GLN A 348 27.56 8.72 -15.42
C GLN A 348 27.48 9.29 -16.85
N GLY A 349 26.31 9.24 -17.50
CA GLY A 349 26.11 9.73 -18.86
C GLY A 349 26.58 8.74 -19.93
N ILE A 350 26.82 7.48 -19.57
CA ILE A 350 27.17 6.44 -20.54
C ILE A 350 25.91 6.10 -21.34
N THR A 351 26.05 6.14 -22.67
CA THR A 351 24.96 5.83 -23.59
C THR A 351 24.66 4.33 -23.58
N ALA A 352 23.38 3.97 -23.73
CA ALA A 352 22.89 2.59 -23.59
C ALA A 352 23.63 1.57 -24.49
N ASP A 353 24.13 2.00 -25.66
CA ASP A 353 24.92 1.19 -26.60
C ASP A 353 26.31 0.80 -26.08
N LYS A 354 26.85 1.56 -25.11
CA LYS A 354 28.20 1.32 -24.54
C LYS A 354 28.15 0.66 -23.17
N ILE A 355 26.96 0.39 -22.63
CA ILE A 355 26.82 -0.18 -21.28
C ILE A 355 27.40 -1.60 -21.22
N SER A 356 27.10 -2.45 -22.22
CA SER A 356 27.52 -3.85 -22.21
C SER A 356 29.04 -4.07 -22.11
N SER A 357 29.84 -3.13 -22.62
CA SER A 357 31.31 -3.18 -22.57
C SER A 357 31.92 -2.66 -21.27
N GLN A 358 31.13 -1.98 -20.43
CA GLN A 358 31.56 -1.43 -19.14
C GLN A 358 30.98 -2.18 -17.94
N LEU A 359 30.16 -3.20 -18.17
CA LEU A 359 29.68 -4.08 -17.12
C LEU A 359 30.82 -4.96 -16.59
N SER A 360 30.75 -5.27 -15.30
CA SER A 360 31.56 -6.28 -14.64
C SER A 360 31.43 -7.63 -15.37
N PRO A 361 32.45 -8.50 -15.34
CA PRO A 361 32.41 -9.77 -16.08
C PRO A 361 31.18 -10.63 -15.79
N TRP A 362 30.72 -10.62 -14.53
CA TRP A 362 29.55 -11.37 -14.11
C TRP A 362 28.24 -10.74 -14.59
N ALA A 363 28.09 -9.41 -14.44
CA ALA A 363 26.94 -8.68 -14.95
C ALA A 363 26.84 -8.76 -16.49
N SER A 364 27.98 -8.69 -17.18
CA SER A 364 28.08 -8.86 -18.64
C SER A 364 27.62 -10.26 -19.07
N ALA A 365 28.07 -11.32 -18.39
CA ALA A 365 27.64 -12.69 -18.69
C ALA A 365 26.12 -12.88 -18.51
N LEU A 366 25.54 -12.36 -17.42
CA LEU A 366 24.09 -12.39 -17.20
C LEU A 366 23.35 -11.55 -18.25
N PHE A 367 23.84 -10.34 -18.54
CA PHE A 367 23.26 -9.47 -19.56
C PHE A 367 23.28 -10.15 -20.94
N GLU A 368 24.35 -10.87 -21.28
CA GLU A 368 24.45 -11.59 -22.55
C GLU A 368 23.51 -12.81 -22.63
N PHE A 369 23.30 -13.50 -21.52
CA PHE A 369 22.35 -14.60 -21.40
C PHE A 369 20.89 -14.18 -21.65
N LEU A 370 20.52 -12.94 -21.28
CA LEU A 370 19.15 -12.47 -21.41
C LEU A 370 18.73 -12.28 -22.88
N PRO A 371 17.45 -12.53 -23.24
CA PRO A 371 16.94 -12.21 -24.57
C PRO A 371 17.05 -10.72 -24.92
N ILE A 372 17.23 -10.41 -26.21
CA ILE A 372 17.41 -9.03 -26.71
C ILE A 372 16.29 -8.08 -26.24
N PHE A 373 15.04 -8.55 -26.23
CA PHE A 373 13.90 -7.71 -25.80
C PHE A 373 14.01 -7.30 -24.32
N ILE A 374 14.53 -8.18 -23.44
CA ILE A 374 14.78 -7.87 -22.04
C ILE A 374 15.98 -6.94 -21.89
N LYS A 375 17.08 -7.18 -22.63
CA LYS A 375 18.25 -6.28 -22.61
C LYS A 375 17.82 -4.83 -22.85
N ASN A 376 16.99 -4.59 -23.86
CA ASN A 376 16.47 -3.26 -24.18
C ASN A 376 15.62 -2.66 -23.06
N GLN A 377 14.81 -3.46 -22.37
CA GLN A 377 13.97 -3.01 -21.26
C GLN A 377 14.78 -2.67 -19.99
N LEU A 378 15.88 -3.39 -19.73
CA LEU A 378 16.79 -3.11 -18.60
C LEU A 378 17.64 -1.85 -18.82
N LEU A 379 17.84 -1.41 -20.06
CA LEU A 379 18.59 -0.20 -20.41
C LEU A 379 17.76 1.09 -20.31
N LEU A 380 16.47 1.00 -19.96
CA LEU A 380 15.63 2.17 -19.74
C LEU A 380 16.12 2.98 -18.52
N HIS A 381 15.97 4.30 -18.57
CA HIS A 381 16.28 5.15 -17.43
C HIS A 381 15.40 4.81 -16.22
N PRO A 382 15.95 4.82 -14.99
CA PRO A 382 15.18 4.53 -13.78
C PRO A 382 14.04 5.53 -13.54
N GLU A 383 13.04 5.13 -12.75
CA GLU A 383 12.05 6.06 -12.17
C GLU A 383 12.75 7.04 -11.20
N SER A 384 12.06 8.11 -10.80
CA SER A 384 12.64 9.15 -9.95
C SER A 384 13.00 8.70 -8.53
N ASP A 385 12.53 7.53 -8.10
CA ASP A 385 12.92 6.86 -6.86
C ASP A 385 14.11 5.89 -7.03
N ASP A 386 14.80 5.92 -8.18
CA ASP A 386 15.90 5.02 -8.56
C ASP A 386 15.51 3.53 -8.70
N SER A 387 14.20 3.25 -8.79
CA SER A 387 13.71 1.92 -9.15
C SER A 387 13.72 1.73 -10.66
N ALA A 388 13.79 0.48 -11.10
CA ALA A 388 13.62 0.15 -12.50
C ALA A 388 12.17 0.47 -12.94
N GLN A 389 11.95 0.67 -14.24
CA GLN A 389 10.60 0.79 -14.79
C GLN A 389 9.92 -0.59 -14.82
N LEU A 390 9.59 -1.15 -13.65
CA LEU A 390 9.10 -2.52 -13.46
C LEU A 390 7.92 -2.89 -14.37
N SER A 391 7.04 -1.92 -14.62
CA SER A 391 5.87 -2.15 -15.47
C SER A 391 6.22 -2.36 -16.95
N GLN A 392 7.38 -1.86 -17.40
CA GLN A 392 7.92 -2.03 -18.76
C GLN A 392 8.77 -3.31 -18.93
N ILE A 393 9.21 -3.93 -17.83
CA ILE A 393 10.00 -5.16 -17.88
C ILE A 393 9.06 -6.37 -17.95
N GLU A 394 9.05 -7.03 -19.10
CA GLU A 394 8.17 -8.15 -19.43
C GLU A 394 8.67 -9.48 -18.81
N THR A 395 8.71 -9.51 -17.47
CA THR A 395 9.23 -10.62 -16.66
C THR A 395 8.49 -11.93 -16.94
N GLU A 396 7.18 -11.88 -17.22
CA GLU A 396 6.36 -13.00 -17.65
C GLU A 396 6.86 -13.62 -18.95
N LYS A 397 7.24 -12.80 -19.92
CA LYS A 397 7.74 -13.27 -21.22
C LYS A 397 9.15 -13.81 -21.09
N LEU A 398 9.98 -13.20 -20.25
CA LEU A 398 11.31 -13.71 -19.92
C LEU A 398 11.21 -15.12 -19.33
N LEU A 399 10.43 -15.31 -18.27
CA LEU A 399 10.29 -16.62 -17.63
C LEU A 399 9.62 -17.64 -18.56
N ALA A 400 8.59 -17.25 -19.30
CA ALA A 400 7.95 -18.13 -20.29
C ALA A 400 8.95 -18.62 -21.35
N HIS A 401 9.82 -17.72 -21.85
CA HIS A 401 10.86 -18.05 -22.82
C HIS A 401 11.91 -19.02 -22.24
N LEU A 402 12.41 -18.74 -21.04
CA LEU A 402 13.40 -19.61 -20.37
C LEU A 402 12.82 -21.00 -20.07
N VAL A 403 11.57 -21.05 -19.60
CA VAL A 403 10.85 -22.31 -19.38
C VAL A 403 10.65 -23.05 -20.69
N GLU A 404 10.25 -22.39 -21.78
CA GLU A 404 10.10 -23.04 -23.09
C GLU A 404 11.42 -23.65 -23.60
N VAL A 405 12.54 -22.93 -23.46
CA VAL A 405 13.88 -23.43 -23.83
C VAL A 405 14.23 -24.70 -23.03
N GLU A 406 14.04 -24.66 -21.72
CA GLU A 406 14.35 -25.80 -20.84
C GLU A 406 13.38 -26.98 -21.05
N MET A 407 12.08 -26.74 -21.24
CA MET A 407 11.11 -27.80 -21.54
C MET A 407 11.39 -28.48 -22.88
N ASN A 408 11.78 -27.72 -23.91
CA ASN A 408 12.20 -28.29 -25.20
C ASN A 408 13.46 -29.15 -25.06
N LYS A 409 14.40 -28.76 -24.18
CA LYS A 409 15.58 -29.57 -23.87
C LYS A 409 15.18 -30.88 -23.17
N ARG A 410 14.35 -30.82 -22.13
CA ARG A 410 13.83 -32.02 -21.42
C ARG A 410 13.05 -32.95 -22.35
N GLN A 411 12.32 -32.41 -23.32
CA GLN A 411 11.61 -33.21 -24.32
C GLN A 411 12.59 -33.95 -25.24
N LYS A 412 13.67 -33.30 -25.70
CA LYS A 412 14.72 -33.95 -26.52
C LYS A 412 15.49 -35.02 -25.76
N GLU A 413 15.72 -34.80 -24.46
CA GLU A 413 16.38 -35.75 -23.56
C GLU A 413 15.46 -36.90 -23.11
N GLY A 414 14.15 -36.82 -23.39
CA GLY A 414 13.16 -37.83 -23.02
C GLY A 414 12.76 -37.82 -21.53
N THR A 415 13.19 -36.81 -20.77
CA THR A 415 12.84 -36.64 -19.35
C THR A 415 11.46 -36.01 -19.17
N TYR A 416 10.96 -35.27 -20.16
CA TYR A 416 9.59 -34.76 -20.21
C TYR A 416 8.75 -35.52 -21.25
N LYS A 417 7.65 -36.11 -20.81
CA LYS A 417 6.73 -36.93 -21.64
C LYS A 417 5.36 -36.28 -21.88
N GLY A 418 5.16 -35.05 -21.39
CA GLY A 418 3.91 -34.32 -21.61
C GLY A 418 3.76 -33.80 -23.04
N LYS A 419 2.63 -33.14 -23.29
CA LYS A 419 2.38 -32.43 -24.55
C LYS A 419 3.35 -31.26 -24.72
N LYS A 420 3.49 -30.76 -25.95
CA LYS A 420 4.32 -29.57 -26.24
C LYS A 420 3.92 -28.42 -25.31
N PHE A 421 4.90 -27.88 -24.58
CA PHE A 421 4.71 -26.72 -23.74
C PHE A 421 4.28 -25.50 -24.58
N ASN A 422 3.26 -24.78 -24.12
CA ASN A 422 2.73 -23.61 -24.81
C ASN A 422 2.35 -22.54 -23.77
N ALA A 423 3.04 -21.41 -23.82
CA ALA A 423 2.86 -20.33 -22.86
C ALA A 423 2.06 -19.17 -23.47
N ILE A 424 1.13 -18.62 -22.69
CA ILE A 424 0.43 -17.37 -22.99
C ILE A 424 0.71 -16.37 -21.88
N CYS A 425 1.16 -15.18 -22.26
CA CYS A 425 1.56 -14.14 -21.32
C CYS A 425 0.50 -13.04 -21.21
N HIS A 426 0.21 -12.61 -19.97
CA HIS A 426 -0.66 -11.48 -19.68
C HIS A 426 -0.01 -10.54 -18.65
N PHE A 427 -0.34 -9.26 -18.74
CA PHE A 427 -0.01 -8.29 -17.70
C PHE A 427 -1.30 -7.61 -17.20
N PHE A 428 -1.64 -7.86 -15.94
CA PHE A 428 -2.81 -7.24 -15.31
C PHE A 428 -2.40 -6.13 -14.34
N GLY A 429 -2.97 -4.94 -14.56
CA GLY A 429 -2.70 -3.75 -13.77
C GLY A 429 -3.52 -2.56 -14.21
N TYR A 430 -3.24 -2.02 -15.41
CA TYR A 430 -3.88 -0.81 -15.91
C TYR A 430 -5.41 -0.90 -15.99
N GLN A 431 -5.93 -2.06 -16.41
CA GLN A 431 -7.37 -2.34 -16.50
C GLN A 431 -8.09 -2.34 -15.14
N ALA A 432 -7.38 -2.62 -14.04
CA ALA A 432 -7.96 -2.64 -12.70
C ALA A 432 -7.89 -1.26 -12.00
N ARG A 433 -6.93 -0.42 -12.39
CA ARG A 433 -6.69 0.90 -11.76
C ARG A 433 -7.79 1.92 -11.94
N GLY A 434 -8.50 1.83 -13.05
CA GLY A 434 -9.64 2.69 -13.37
C GLY A 434 -11.00 2.10 -13.00
N SER A 435 -11.04 0.93 -12.35
CA SER A 435 -12.29 0.25 -12.03
C SER A 435 -13.11 1.04 -11.01
N LEU A 436 -14.44 0.86 -11.06
CA LEU A 436 -15.34 1.36 -10.03
C LEU A 436 -14.95 0.76 -8.66
N PRO A 437 -14.84 1.57 -7.60
CA PRO A 437 -14.47 1.08 -6.27
C PRO A 437 -15.51 0.10 -5.70
N SER A 438 -15.00 -0.90 -4.99
CA SER A 438 -15.80 -1.80 -4.16
C SER A 438 -16.53 -1.02 -3.07
N LYS A 439 -17.57 -1.64 -2.47
CA LYS A 439 -18.28 -1.05 -1.34
C LYS A 439 -17.32 -0.71 -0.18
N PHE A 440 -16.41 -1.62 0.13
CA PHE A 440 -15.36 -1.41 1.13
C PHE A 440 -14.48 -0.19 0.82
N ASP A 441 -13.94 -0.07 -0.40
CA ASP A 441 -13.08 1.07 -0.75
C ASP A 441 -13.88 2.39 -0.83
N CYS A 442 -15.16 2.36 -1.21
CA CYS A 442 -16.06 3.52 -1.12
C CYS A 442 -16.21 4.01 0.33
N ASP A 443 -16.56 3.12 1.24
CA ASP A 443 -16.77 3.42 2.67
C ASP A 443 -15.45 3.87 3.32
N TYR A 444 -14.37 3.11 3.12
CA TYR A 444 -13.08 3.40 3.73
C TYR A 444 -12.51 4.74 3.27
N ALA A 445 -12.53 5.01 1.96
CA ALA A 445 -12.06 6.28 1.42
C ALA A 445 -12.89 7.47 1.92
N TYR A 446 -14.22 7.33 1.94
CA TYR A 446 -15.11 8.38 2.42
C TYR A 446 -14.86 8.70 3.90
N VAL A 447 -14.70 7.67 4.74
CA VAL A 447 -14.34 7.81 6.16
C VAL A 447 -12.99 8.51 6.34
N LEU A 448 -11.96 8.14 5.56
CA LEU A 448 -10.66 8.81 5.62
C LEU A 448 -10.74 10.31 5.26
N GLY A 449 -11.60 10.67 4.29
CA GLY A 449 -11.90 12.06 3.96
C GLY A 449 -12.50 12.84 5.14
N HIS A 450 -13.45 12.25 5.87
CA HIS A 450 -14.00 12.84 7.10
C HIS A 450 -12.94 12.98 8.20
N ILE A 451 -12.07 11.98 8.36
CA ILE A 451 -10.97 12.04 9.33
C ILE A 451 -10.02 13.20 9.02
N CYS A 452 -9.72 13.50 7.75
CA CYS A 452 -8.87 14.63 7.38
C CYS A 452 -9.42 15.96 7.90
N TYR A 453 -10.75 16.15 7.86
CA TYR A 453 -11.38 17.32 8.47
C TYR A 453 -11.13 17.38 9.98
N HIS A 454 -11.32 16.27 10.71
CA HIS A 454 -11.13 16.24 12.15
C HIS A 454 -9.66 16.39 12.58
N ILE A 455 -8.71 15.94 11.76
CA ILE A 455 -7.27 16.21 11.96
C ILE A 455 -7.02 17.72 11.93
N LEU A 456 -7.55 18.42 10.93
CA LEU A 456 -7.44 19.87 10.82
C LEU A 456 -8.14 20.58 11.99
N ALA A 457 -9.38 20.20 12.30
CA ALA A 457 -10.16 20.81 13.36
C ALA A 457 -9.52 20.61 14.76
N ALA A 458 -8.76 19.54 14.94
CA ALA A 458 -7.94 19.30 16.13
C ALA A 458 -6.55 19.99 16.10
N GLY A 459 -6.22 20.73 15.03
CA GLY A 459 -4.96 21.47 14.88
C GLY A 459 -3.73 20.61 14.60
N LEU A 460 -3.92 19.36 14.16
CA LEU A 460 -2.85 18.36 14.03
C LEU A 460 -2.07 18.52 12.72
N ASN A 461 -0.74 18.59 12.80
CA ASN A 461 0.16 18.72 11.65
C ASN A 461 1.05 17.49 11.49
N GLY A 462 1.17 16.95 10.27
CA GLY A 462 2.05 15.81 9.99
C GLY A 462 1.42 14.46 10.38
N TYR A 463 0.09 14.36 10.31
CA TYR A 463 -0.67 13.17 10.65
C TYR A 463 -1.22 12.45 9.43
N MET A 464 -1.34 11.14 9.52
CA MET A 464 -2.05 10.30 8.59
C MET A 464 -3.45 9.97 9.12
N ALA A 465 -4.46 10.08 8.28
CA ALA A 465 -5.80 9.56 8.56
C ALA A 465 -5.75 8.02 8.62
N THR A 466 -6.29 7.44 9.70
CA THR A 466 -6.27 5.98 9.90
C THR A 466 -7.61 5.46 10.45
N VAL A 467 -7.95 4.24 10.02
CA VAL A 467 -9.06 3.47 10.55
C VAL A 467 -8.55 2.08 10.92
N THR A 468 -8.97 1.60 12.08
CA THR A 468 -8.72 0.22 12.52
C THR A 468 -10.01 -0.56 12.65
N ASN A 469 -9.86 -1.88 12.78
CA ASN A 469 -10.92 -2.87 12.83
C ASN A 469 -11.66 -3.03 11.49
N LEU A 470 -10.94 -2.89 10.36
CA LEU A 470 -11.50 -2.83 9.00
C LEU A 470 -12.14 -4.14 8.54
N LYS A 471 -11.78 -5.29 9.14
CA LYS A 471 -12.44 -6.57 8.84
C LYS A 471 -13.93 -6.57 9.23
N ASN A 472 -14.29 -5.82 10.27
CA ASN A 472 -15.64 -5.74 10.81
C ASN A 472 -16.52 -4.76 10.00
N PRO A 473 -17.85 -4.75 10.22
CA PRO A 473 -18.74 -3.75 9.63
C PRO A 473 -18.36 -2.32 10.05
N VAL A 474 -18.74 -1.33 9.23
CA VAL A 474 -18.34 0.09 9.38
C VAL A 474 -18.71 0.66 10.75
N ASN A 475 -19.82 0.22 11.32
CA ASN A 475 -20.25 0.66 12.65
C ASN A 475 -19.32 0.25 13.81
N LYS A 476 -18.37 -0.67 13.58
CA LYS A 476 -17.34 -1.11 14.53
C LYS A 476 -15.95 -0.55 14.24
N TRP A 477 -15.80 0.22 13.16
CA TRP A 477 -14.52 0.84 12.82
C TRP A 477 -14.12 1.87 13.87
N ARG A 478 -12.82 1.96 14.14
CA ARG A 478 -12.26 2.95 15.07
C ARG A 478 -11.42 3.94 14.27
N CYS A 479 -11.85 5.19 14.28
CA CYS A 479 -11.22 6.28 13.55
C CYS A 479 -10.16 6.97 14.42
N ALA A 480 -8.99 7.22 13.85
CA ALA A 480 -7.88 7.87 14.53
C ALA A 480 -7.02 8.66 13.54
N ALA A 481 -6.05 9.38 14.08
CA ALA A 481 -4.97 10.00 13.33
C ALA A 481 -3.63 9.63 13.97
N ALA A 482 -2.69 9.18 13.15
CA ALA A 482 -1.36 8.76 13.58
C ALA A 482 -0.27 9.68 13.01
N PRO A 483 0.69 10.16 13.81
CA PRO A 483 1.82 10.92 13.30
C PRO A 483 2.58 10.14 12.22
N ILE A 484 2.86 10.77 11.09
CA ILE A 484 3.57 10.11 9.98
C ILE A 484 5.01 9.75 10.42
N THR A 485 5.60 10.55 11.32
CA THR A 485 6.92 10.31 11.91
C THR A 485 7.02 8.98 12.67
N ALA A 486 5.91 8.50 13.25
CA ALA A 486 5.83 7.19 13.90
C ALA A 486 5.90 6.02 12.90
N MET A 487 5.73 6.28 11.60
CA MET A 487 5.77 5.29 10.52
C MET A 487 7.10 5.32 9.74
N LEU A 488 7.98 6.27 10.03
CA LEU A 488 9.28 6.39 9.38
C LEU A 488 10.27 5.36 9.92
N THR A 489 11.14 4.86 9.05
CA THR A 489 12.34 4.12 9.43
C THR A 489 13.55 4.70 8.69
N VAL A 490 14.75 4.26 9.11
CA VAL A 490 16.02 4.73 8.54
C VAL A 490 16.79 3.53 8.04
N ASN A 491 16.93 3.40 6.73
CA ASN A 491 17.78 2.35 6.16
C ASN A 491 19.25 2.62 6.46
N ARG A 492 19.84 1.79 7.32
CA ARG A 492 21.26 1.82 7.72
C ARG A 492 22.16 1.10 6.74
N TRP A 493 21.62 0.16 5.94
CA TRP A 493 22.34 -0.58 4.90
C TRP A 493 21.52 -0.69 3.62
N ALA A 494 22.17 -0.53 2.48
CA ALA A 494 21.57 -0.74 1.16
C ALA A 494 21.57 -2.24 0.84
N GLN A 495 20.60 -2.99 1.36
CA GLN A 495 20.38 -4.38 0.94
C GLN A 495 18.95 -4.66 0.47
N SER A 496 18.00 -3.74 0.68
CA SER A 496 16.65 -3.87 0.12
C SER A 496 16.54 -3.14 -1.22
N PRO A 497 15.86 -3.73 -2.22
CA PRO A 497 15.65 -3.12 -3.52
C PRO A 497 15.07 -1.70 -3.46
N GLY A 498 15.92 -0.70 -3.73
CA GLY A 498 15.55 0.71 -3.83
C GLY A 498 15.21 1.38 -2.50
N ALA A 499 16.06 1.14 -1.49
CA ALA A 499 16.18 2.03 -0.34
C ALA A 499 16.37 3.49 -0.79
N PRO A 500 15.65 4.48 -0.22
CA PRO A 500 16.03 5.89 -0.30
C PRO A 500 17.49 6.06 0.16
N SER A 501 18.10 7.19 -0.22
CA SER A 501 19.48 7.54 0.13
C SER A 501 19.80 7.13 1.57
N ILE A 502 20.85 6.33 1.73
CA ILE A 502 21.32 5.80 3.03
C ILE A 502 21.23 6.89 4.09
N GLY A 503 20.58 6.58 5.22
CA GLY A 503 20.49 7.49 6.37
C GLY A 503 19.40 8.56 6.35
N LYS A 504 18.60 8.72 5.29
CA LYS A 504 17.42 9.61 5.32
C LYS A 504 16.16 8.86 5.80
N PRO A 505 15.39 9.41 6.75
CA PRO A 505 14.12 8.81 7.14
C PRO A 505 13.08 8.82 6.00
N ALA A 506 12.38 7.71 5.85
CA ALA A 506 11.27 7.57 4.91
C ALA A 506 10.25 6.55 5.43
N ILE A 507 9.05 6.56 4.86
CA ILE A 507 8.17 5.40 4.97
C ILE A 507 8.68 4.38 3.96
N HIS A 508 8.80 3.12 4.40
CA HIS A 508 9.22 2.03 3.52
C HIS A 508 8.03 1.15 3.16
N PRO A 509 8.00 0.60 1.93
CA PRO A 509 6.97 -0.35 1.54
C PRO A 509 7.03 -1.59 2.44
N ALA A 510 5.91 -1.97 3.04
CA ALA A 510 5.78 -3.24 3.72
C ALA A 510 5.79 -4.36 2.69
N THR A 511 6.60 -5.38 2.92
CA THR A 511 6.63 -6.60 2.10
C THR A 511 5.67 -7.64 2.65
N VAL A 512 5.43 -8.72 1.90
CA VAL A 512 4.72 -9.89 2.42
C VAL A 512 5.51 -10.47 3.61
N ASP A 513 4.83 -10.69 4.73
CA ASP A 513 5.41 -11.38 5.89
C ASP A 513 5.40 -12.89 5.66
N LEU A 514 6.57 -13.48 5.47
CA LEU A 514 6.76 -14.93 5.27
C LEU A 514 6.51 -15.75 6.55
N ASN A 515 6.28 -15.11 7.69
CA ASN A 515 5.78 -15.74 8.92
C ASN A 515 4.30 -15.38 9.20
N GLY A 516 3.70 -14.57 8.34
CA GLY A 516 2.36 -14.05 8.48
C GLY A 516 1.29 -15.11 8.19
N LYS A 517 0.10 -14.91 8.76
CA LYS A 517 -1.03 -15.85 8.62
C LYS A 517 -1.50 -16.02 7.16
N ALA A 518 -1.51 -14.94 6.38
CA ALA A 518 -1.93 -14.99 4.98
C ALA A 518 -0.99 -15.85 4.12
N TYR A 519 0.33 -15.67 4.30
CA TYR A 519 1.32 -16.52 3.65
C TYR A 519 1.28 -17.97 4.18
N GLY A 520 1.05 -18.16 5.49
CA GLY A 520 0.81 -19.49 6.06
C GLY A 520 -0.37 -20.22 5.40
N LEU A 521 -1.46 -19.52 5.10
CA LEU A 521 -2.62 -20.07 4.38
C LEU A 521 -2.25 -20.49 2.94
N LEU A 522 -1.45 -19.69 2.24
CA LEU A 522 -0.91 -20.06 0.92
C LEU A 522 -0.06 -21.33 1.02
N ARG A 523 0.92 -21.37 1.92
CA ARG A 523 1.83 -22.52 2.07
C ARG A 523 1.10 -23.83 2.37
N GLN A 524 0.07 -23.78 3.21
CA GLN A 524 -0.74 -24.97 3.54
C GLN A 524 -1.45 -25.56 2.32
N ASN A 525 -1.76 -24.74 1.32
CA ASN A 525 -2.52 -25.15 0.13
C ASN A 525 -1.68 -25.23 -1.15
N ALA A 526 -0.43 -24.74 -1.16
CA ALA A 526 0.40 -24.60 -2.35
C ALA A 526 0.55 -25.91 -3.16
N VAL A 527 0.81 -27.04 -2.49
CA VAL A 527 0.93 -28.35 -3.17
C VAL A 527 -0.38 -28.78 -3.81
N ARG A 528 -1.51 -28.53 -3.13
CA ARG A 528 -2.84 -28.84 -3.64
C ARG A 528 -3.19 -27.96 -4.82
N PHE A 529 -2.93 -26.65 -4.75
CA PHE A 529 -3.14 -25.74 -5.87
C PHE A 529 -2.28 -26.13 -7.08
N LEU A 530 -1.03 -26.53 -6.84
CA LEU A 530 -0.11 -26.93 -7.90
C LEU A 530 -0.60 -28.17 -8.64
N LEU A 531 -0.97 -29.22 -7.92
CA LEU A 531 -1.29 -30.51 -8.51
C LEU A 531 -2.77 -30.62 -8.90
N ASP A 532 -3.68 -30.09 -8.11
CA ASP A 532 -5.12 -30.18 -8.32
C ASP A 532 -5.67 -28.89 -8.96
N ASP A 533 -6.63 -29.02 -9.87
CA ASP A 533 -7.27 -27.85 -10.49
C ASP A 533 -8.39 -27.30 -9.61
N LEU A 534 -8.02 -26.79 -8.42
CA LEU A 534 -8.92 -26.24 -7.39
C LEU A 534 -9.26 -24.76 -7.62
N TYR A 535 -9.36 -24.34 -8.88
CA TYR A 535 -9.61 -22.97 -9.26
C TYR A 535 -10.92 -22.46 -8.66
N ARG A 536 -10.88 -21.21 -8.19
CA ARG A 536 -12.06 -20.53 -7.65
C ARG A 536 -12.36 -19.32 -8.53
N ASN A 537 -13.63 -19.13 -8.87
CA ASN A 537 -14.09 -17.92 -9.56
C ASN A 537 -14.87 -17.03 -8.60
N PRO A 538 -14.30 -15.89 -8.14
CA PRO A 538 -15.02 -14.95 -7.27
C PRO A 538 -16.11 -14.17 -8.02
N GLY A 539 -16.15 -14.24 -9.35
CA GLY A 539 -17.05 -13.48 -10.19
C GLY A 539 -16.65 -12.00 -10.34
N PRO A 540 -17.42 -11.21 -11.10
CA PRO A 540 -17.22 -9.78 -11.20
C PRO A 540 -17.41 -9.07 -9.86
N LEU A 541 -16.79 -7.90 -9.71
CA LEU A 541 -17.02 -7.03 -8.56
C LEU A 541 -18.54 -6.76 -8.41
N GLN A 542 -19.10 -7.21 -7.29
CA GLN A 542 -20.49 -6.99 -6.94
C GLN A 542 -20.63 -5.70 -6.13
N PHE A 543 -21.69 -4.94 -6.40
CA PHE A 543 -22.01 -3.69 -5.68
C PHE A 543 -23.21 -3.81 -4.75
N ASP A 544 -23.95 -4.91 -4.85
CA ASP A 544 -25.06 -5.28 -4.00
C ASP A 544 -25.05 -6.80 -3.74
N GLY A 545 -25.80 -7.26 -2.74
CA GLY A 545 -25.90 -8.64 -2.33
C GLY A 545 -24.67 -9.16 -1.54
N PRO A 546 -24.65 -10.46 -1.21
CA PRO A 546 -23.66 -11.02 -0.28
C PRO A 546 -22.19 -10.87 -0.72
N GLY A 547 -21.94 -10.80 -2.04
CA GLY A 547 -20.59 -10.63 -2.59
C GLY A 547 -20.04 -9.20 -2.45
N ALA A 548 -20.90 -8.20 -2.27
CA ALA A 548 -20.49 -6.80 -2.18
C ALA A 548 -19.79 -6.47 -0.86
N ASP A 549 -20.18 -7.13 0.23
CA ASP A 549 -19.61 -6.94 1.57
C ASP A 549 -18.36 -7.80 1.84
N ALA A 550 -17.99 -8.69 0.90
CA ALA A 550 -16.76 -9.46 0.98
C ALA A 550 -15.55 -8.51 0.99
N LYS A 551 -14.55 -8.79 1.82
CA LYS A 551 -13.30 -8.03 1.90
C LYS A 551 -12.13 -8.90 1.45
N ALA A 552 -11.00 -8.29 1.16
CA ALA A 552 -9.74 -9.00 0.92
C ALA A 552 -9.48 -10.08 1.99
N VAL A 553 -9.03 -11.26 1.55
CA VAL A 553 -8.75 -12.43 2.38
C VAL A 553 -7.62 -12.11 3.36
N THR A 554 -6.56 -11.47 2.87
CA THR A 554 -5.42 -10.98 3.67
C THR A 554 -5.88 -10.16 4.87
N LEU A 555 -6.71 -9.14 4.66
CA LEU A 555 -7.27 -8.29 5.73
C LEU A 555 -8.05 -9.11 6.77
N CYS A 556 -8.86 -10.07 6.31
CA CYS A 556 -9.66 -10.90 7.21
C CYS A 556 -8.82 -11.86 8.05
N VAL A 557 -7.75 -12.41 7.48
CA VAL A 557 -6.93 -13.47 8.09
C VAL A 557 -5.89 -12.90 9.06
N GLU A 558 -5.27 -11.77 8.74
CA GLU A 558 -4.21 -11.20 9.57
C GLU A 558 -4.74 -10.67 10.90
N ASP A 559 -5.94 -10.10 10.89
CA ASP A 559 -6.63 -9.58 12.08
C ASP A 559 -5.76 -8.61 12.89
N GLN A 560 -5.21 -7.63 12.17
CA GLN A 560 -4.40 -6.57 12.75
C GLN A 560 -5.35 -5.51 13.33
N ASP A 561 -5.80 -5.66 14.57
CA ASP A 561 -6.51 -4.60 15.30
C ASP A 561 -5.59 -4.04 16.38
N TYR A 562 -4.56 -3.30 15.96
CA TYR A 562 -3.52 -2.81 16.86
C TYR A 562 -4.11 -1.91 17.95
N MET A 563 -4.97 -0.97 17.56
CA MET A 563 -5.57 -0.04 18.51
C MET A 563 -6.52 -0.74 19.49
N GLY A 564 -7.28 -1.74 19.04
CA GLY A 564 -8.08 -2.57 19.92
C GLY A 564 -7.26 -3.36 20.93
N ARG A 565 -6.08 -3.85 20.53
CA ARG A 565 -5.16 -4.56 21.42
C ARG A 565 -4.53 -3.64 22.45
N ILE A 566 -4.15 -2.41 22.09
CA ILE A 566 -3.71 -1.39 23.06
C ILE A 566 -4.81 -1.11 24.08
N LYS A 567 -6.04 -0.89 23.61
CA LYS A 567 -7.18 -0.64 24.50
C LYS A 567 -7.43 -1.82 25.44
N ALA A 568 -7.39 -3.04 24.93
CA ALA A 568 -7.53 -4.25 25.74
C ALA A 568 -6.43 -4.35 26.81
N LEU A 569 -5.19 -4.00 26.48
CA LEU A 569 -4.09 -3.94 27.45
C LEU A 569 -4.36 -2.91 28.56
N GLN A 570 -4.81 -1.70 28.20
CA GLN A 570 -5.17 -0.67 29.17
C GLN A 570 -6.28 -1.14 30.13
N GLU A 571 -7.32 -1.80 29.60
CA GLU A 571 -8.40 -2.37 30.41
C GLU A 571 -7.89 -3.42 31.41
N TYR A 572 -6.89 -4.23 31.06
CA TYR A 572 -6.25 -5.15 31.99
C TYR A 572 -5.45 -4.43 33.08
N LEU A 573 -4.71 -3.38 32.72
CA LEU A 573 -3.94 -2.57 33.68
C LEU A 573 -4.88 -1.88 34.68
N ASP A 574 -6.02 -1.37 34.23
CA ASP A 574 -7.03 -0.76 35.11
C ASP A 574 -7.69 -1.79 36.05
N LYS A 575 -7.92 -3.01 35.57
CA LYS A 575 -8.37 -4.13 36.43
C LYS A 575 -7.33 -4.44 37.50
N VAL A 576 -6.06 -4.54 37.14
CA VAL A 576 -4.97 -4.75 38.12
C VAL A 576 -4.97 -3.62 39.15
N ARG A 577 -4.99 -2.36 38.70
CA ARG A 577 -5.05 -1.16 39.57
C ARG A 577 -6.26 -1.20 40.52
N THR A 578 -7.39 -1.73 40.05
CA THR A 578 -8.61 -1.87 40.86
C THR A 578 -8.48 -2.98 41.90
N ILE A 579 -7.82 -4.09 41.57
CA ILE A 579 -7.57 -5.21 42.47
C ILE A 579 -6.59 -4.82 43.58
N VAL A 580 -5.52 -4.06 43.26
CA VAL A 580 -4.46 -3.68 44.21
C VAL A 580 -4.74 -2.36 44.95
N LYS A 581 -6.02 -2.01 45.17
CA LYS A 581 -6.38 -0.80 45.94
C LYS A 581 -5.86 -0.88 47.39
N PRO A 582 -5.62 0.27 48.06
CA PRO A 582 -5.26 0.30 49.47
C PRO A 582 -6.26 -0.51 50.33
N GLY A 583 -5.76 -1.52 51.05
CA GLY A 583 -6.58 -2.47 51.81
C GLY A 583 -6.66 -3.88 51.21
N CYS A 584 -6.09 -4.14 50.02
CA CYS A 584 -5.91 -5.51 49.52
C CYS A 584 -4.96 -6.34 50.40
N SER A 585 -5.06 -7.67 50.34
CA SER A 585 -4.20 -8.54 51.14
C SER A 585 -2.73 -8.47 50.69
N PRO A 586 -1.76 -8.61 51.62
CA PRO A 586 -0.34 -8.63 51.28
C PRO A 586 0.03 -9.68 50.21
N GLU A 587 -0.67 -10.82 50.19
CA GLU A 587 -0.44 -11.90 49.22
C GLU A 587 -0.82 -11.46 47.80
N VAL A 588 -1.95 -10.75 47.65
CA VAL A 588 -2.41 -10.23 46.35
C VAL A 588 -1.44 -9.18 45.83
N LEU A 589 -0.98 -8.27 46.69
CA LEU A 589 0.00 -7.26 46.32
C LEU A 589 1.34 -7.88 45.89
N LYS A 590 1.83 -8.88 46.65
CA LYS A 590 3.06 -9.60 46.32
C LYS A 590 2.95 -10.35 44.99
N ALA A 591 1.82 -11.01 44.74
CA ALA A 591 1.57 -11.72 43.48
C ALA A 591 1.52 -10.74 42.30
N ALA A 592 0.80 -9.62 42.43
CA ALA A 592 0.72 -8.60 41.40
C ALA A 592 2.09 -8.02 41.06
N LEU A 593 2.89 -7.67 42.08
CA LEU A 593 4.26 -7.18 41.88
C LEU A 593 5.14 -8.20 41.14
N SER A 594 5.09 -9.47 41.53
CA SER A 594 5.89 -10.53 40.89
C SER A 594 5.52 -10.72 39.41
N VAL A 595 4.23 -10.71 39.09
CA VAL A 595 3.75 -10.88 37.72
C VAL A 595 4.12 -9.66 36.88
N MET A 596 3.89 -8.44 37.40
CA MET A 596 4.23 -7.21 36.69
C MET A 596 5.74 -7.08 36.45
N ALA A 597 6.58 -7.46 37.41
CA ALA A 597 8.03 -7.48 37.23
C ALA A 597 8.44 -8.42 36.09
N SER A 598 7.89 -9.63 36.03
CA SER A 598 8.14 -10.58 34.93
C SER A 598 7.68 -10.04 33.57
N VAL A 599 6.50 -9.40 33.51
CA VAL A 599 6.01 -8.75 32.30
C VAL A 599 6.97 -7.65 31.84
N THR A 600 7.41 -6.78 32.75
CA THR A 600 8.35 -5.70 32.43
C THR A 600 9.69 -6.24 31.93
N GLU A 601 10.23 -7.29 32.56
CA GLU A 601 11.48 -7.93 32.13
C GLU A 601 11.36 -8.47 30.70
N VAL A 602 10.32 -9.27 30.42
CA VAL A 602 10.07 -9.83 29.09
C VAL A 602 9.95 -8.73 28.03
N LEU A 603 9.16 -7.69 28.29
CA LEU A 603 8.98 -6.58 27.34
C LEU A 603 10.26 -5.77 27.14
N THR A 604 11.06 -5.59 28.20
CA THR A 604 12.37 -4.92 28.10
C THR A 604 13.30 -5.70 27.19
N THR A 605 13.39 -7.03 27.38
CA THR A 605 14.19 -7.90 26.52
C THR A 605 13.71 -7.83 25.07
N MET A 606 12.40 -7.92 24.82
CA MET A 606 11.84 -7.84 23.47
C MET A 606 12.11 -6.49 22.80
N SER A 607 12.02 -5.38 23.54
CA SER A 607 12.29 -4.03 23.01
C SER A 607 13.78 -3.76 22.74
N SER A 608 14.66 -4.46 23.46
CA SER A 608 16.13 -4.33 23.33
C SER A 608 16.72 -5.21 22.22
N THR A 609 15.97 -6.22 21.75
CA THR A 609 16.43 -7.10 20.68
C THR A 609 16.07 -6.44 19.35
N PRO A 610 17.04 -5.98 18.54
CA PRO A 610 16.71 -5.53 17.19
C PRO A 610 16.08 -6.70 16.45
N SER A 611 15.00 -6.45 15.71
CA SER A 611 14.37 -7.41 14.81
C SER A 611 15.32 -7.73 13.64
N ASN A 612 16.44 -8.39 13.92
CA ASN A 612 17.21 -9.12 12.94
C ASN A 612 16.45 -10.42 12.68
N GLY A 613 15.48 -10.36 11.78
CA GLY A 613 15.01 -11.53 11.05
C GLY A 613 16.10 -12.02 10.10
N LEU A 614 17.20 -12.51 10.65
CA LEU A 614 18.25 -13.31 10.02
C LEU A 614 18.88 -14.09 11.16
N ILE A 615 18.15 -15.10 11.64
CA ILE A 615 18.76 -16.14 12.47
C ILE A 615 19.70 -16.90 11.54
N SER A 616 20.98 -16.82 11.87
CA SER A 616 22.04 -17.69 11.38
C SER A 616 21.61 -19.15 11.45
N LEU A 617 21.52 -19.81 10.29
CA LEU A 617 22.12 -21.10 9.97
C LEU A 617 22.05 -21.35 8.46
#